data_AF-A0A535F548-F1
#
_entry.id   AF-A0A535F548-F1
#
_cell.length_a   1.000
_cell.length_b   1.000
_cell.length_c   1.000
_cell.angle_alpha   90.00
_cell.angle_beta   90.00
_cell.angle_gamma   90.00
#
_symmetry.space_group_name_H-M   'P 1'
#
loop_
_entity.id
_entity.type
_entity.pdbx_description
1 polymer ?
#
loop_
_entity_poly.entity_id
_entity_poly.type
_entity_poly.pdbx_seq_one_letter_code
_entity_poly.pdbx_strand_id
1 'polypeptide(L)' 'MEPRRYCVATSRHPKREPLARAFGATDIITERGEAGVEKIKELTDRLRAHSVIEAVGTHLFCIAMNILSLEERFLCFTRF' A
#
# COMPACT_ATOMS: atom_id res chain seq x y z
N MET A 1 1.79 19.00 17.39
CA MET A 1 2.44 18.32 16.24
C MET A 1 1.31 17.72 15.42
N GLU A 2 1.05 18.21 14.21
CA GLU A 2 0.00 17.59 13.39
C GLU A 2 0.43 16.18 12.97
N PRO A 3 -0.48 15.18 12.98
CA PRO A 3 -0.13 13.84 12.54
C PRO A 3 0.22 13.89 11.05
N ARG A 4 1.46 13.51 10.73
CA ARG A 4 1.87 13.33 9.33
C ARG A 4 1.03 12.20 8.73
N ARG A 5 0.21 12.54 7.74
CA ARG A 5 -0.55 11.55 6.98
C ARG A 5 0.42 10.86 6.03
N TYR A 6 0.70 9.59 6.29
CA TYR A 6 1.58 8.76 5.47
C TYR A 6 0.71 7.81 4.64
N CYS A 7 0.77 7.93 3.31
CA CYS A 7 -0.10 7.18 2.40
C CYS A 7 0.72 6.67 1.22
N VAL A 8 0.93 5.35 1.17
CA VAL A 8 1.68 4.69 0.10
C VAL A 8 0.71 4.10 -0.91
N ALA A 9 0.88 4.43 -2.19
CA ALA A 9 0.15 3.80 -3.28
C ALA A 9 1.07 2.88 -4.09
N THR A 10 0.61 1.67 -4.40
CA THR A 10 1.36 0.73 -5.23
C THR A 10 0.77 0.74 -6.65
N SER A 11 1.56 1.15 -7.64
CA SER A 11 1.14 1.15 -9.04
C SER A 11 2.33 1.11 -9.98
N ARG A 12 2.29 0.21 -10.96
CA ARG A 12 3.25 0.16 -12.08
C ARG A 12 2.76 0.89 -13.34
N HIS A 13 1.59 1.54 -13.26
CA HIS A 13 0.98 2.22 -14.40
C HIS A 13 1.29 3.72 -14.31
N PRO A 14 2.06 4.28 -15.26
CA PRO A 14 2.55 5.66 -15.17
C PRO A 14 1.42 6.70 -15.17
N LYS A 15 0.25 6.36 -15.72
CA LYS A 15 -0.93 7.23 -15.69
C LYS A 15 -1.61 7.31 -14.31
N ARG A 16 -1.38 6.33 -13.43
CA ARG A 16 -2.03 6.27 -12.11
C ARG A 16 -1.22 6.97 -11.02
N GLU A 17 0.09 7.15 -11.21
CA GLU A 17 0.93 7.83 -10.21
C GLU A 17 0.52 9.29 -10.00
N PRO A 18 0.29 10.11 -11.06
CA PRO A 18 -0.16 11.49 -10.89
C PRO A 18 -1.52 11.54 -10.17
N LEU A 19 -2.40 10.59 -10.48
CA LEU A 19 -3.72 10.48 -9.86
C LEU A 19 -3.60 10.13 -8.37
N ALA A 20 -2.77 9.15 -8.01
CA ALA A 20 -2.54 8.76 -6.63
C ALA A 20 -1.98 9.92 -5.80
N ARG A 21 -1.01 10.67 -6.35
CA ARG A 21 -0.48 11.87 -5.70
C ARG A 21 -1.54 12.95 -5.53
N ALA A 22 -2.38 13.18 -6.54
CA ALA A 22 -3.50 14.12 -6.45
C ALA A 22 -4.50 13.76 -5.35
N PHE A 23 -4.66 12.47 -5.03
CA PHE A 23 -5.48 11.99 -3.91
C PHE A 23 -4.75 11.89 -2.56
N GLY A 24 -3.50 12.34 -2.48
CA GLY A 24 -2.75 12.43 -1.22
C GLY A 24 -1.78 11.29 -0.95
N ALA A 25 -1.45 10.45 -1.93
CA ALA A 25 -0.34 9.51 -1.79
C ALA A 25 0.98 10.27 -1.64
N THR A 26 1.70 10.00 -0.55
CA THR A 26 3.02 10.56 -0.27
C THR A 26 4.08 9.81 -1.09
N ASP A 27 3.92 8.50 -1.22
CA ASP A 27 4.91 7.60 -1.81
C ASP A 27 4.27 6.68 -2.84
N ILE A 28 5.03 6.40 -3.91
CA ILE A 28 4.62 5.51 -4.99
C ILE A 28 5.63 4.38 -5.07
N ILE A 29 5.13 3.13 -5.01
CA ILE A 29 5.92 1.92 -5.23
C ILE A 29 5.44 1.26 -6.51
N THR A 30 6.37 0.98 -7.41
CA THR A 30 6.06 0.38 -8.73
C THR A 30 6.24 -1.14 -8.72
N GLU A 31 7.00 -1.63 -7.76
CA GLU A 31 7.34 -3.02 -7.52
C GLU A 31 6.07 -3.83 -7.14
N ARG A 32 6.01 -5.07 -7.61
CA ARG A 32 4.94 -6.03 -7.27
C ARG A 32 5.53 -7.22 -6.51
N GLY A 33 4.67 -7.97 -5.84
CA GLY A 33 5.10 -9.17 -5.12
C GLY A 33 5.92 -8.82 -3.89
N GLU A 34 6.82 -9.72 -3.54
CA GLU A 34 7.71 -9.60 -2.38
C GLU A 34 8.63 -8.37 -2.47
N ALA A 35 9.08 -7.98 -3.67
CA ALA A 35 9.88 -6.78 -3.85
C ALA A 35 9.14 -5.50 -3.41
N GLY A 36 7.83 -5.43 -3.66
CA GLY A 36 6.99 -4.34 -3.16
C GLY A 36 6.83 -4.38 -1.64
N VAL A 37 6.71 -5.58 -1.06
CA VAL A 37 6.60 -5.78 0.39
C VAL A 37 7.85 -5.29 1.11
N GLU A 38 9.03 -5.70 0.65
CA GLU A 38 10.29 -5.28 1.27
C GLU A 38 10.49 -3.78 1.17
N LYS A 39 10.16 -3.18 0.02
CA LYS A 39 10.24 -1.73 -0.13
C LYS A 39 9.29 -0.97 0.79
N ILE A 40 8.07 -1.49 0.99
CA ILE A 40 7.14 -0.92 1.99
C ILE A 40 7.75 -1.02 3.38
N LYS A 41 8.27 -2.18 3.78
CA LYS A 41 8.91 -2.37 5.09
C LYS A 41 10.11 -1.45 5.29
N GLU A 42 10.94 -1.25 4.28
CA GLU A 42 12.06 -0.31 4.33
C GLU A 42 11.58 1.12 4.52
N LEU A 43 10.57 1.54 3.75
CA LEU A 43 9.97 2.87 3.84
C LEU A 43 9.25 3.16 5.16
N THR A 44 8.87 2.12 5.89
CA THR A 44 8.15 2.24 7.16
C THR A 44 9.03 1.90 8.36
N ASP A 45 10.36 1.83 8.21
CA ASP A 45 11.29 1.43 9.29
C ASP A 45 10.92 0.08 9.92
N ARG A 46 10.45 -0.86 9.09
CA ARG A 46 9.91 -2.18 9.44
C ARG A 46 8.62 -2.14 10.26
N LEU A 47 8.07 -0.96 10.53
CA LEU A 47 6.72 -0.80 11.05
C LEU A 47 5.74 -1.22 9.97
N ARG A 48 4.69 -1.94 10.32
CA ARG A 48 3.68 -2.36 9.34
C ARG A 48 2.68 -1.23 9.11
N ALA A 49 1.96 -1.27 8.00
CA ALA A 49 0.86 -0.35 7.72
C ALA A 49 -0.24 -0.48 8.79
N HIS A 50 -0.73 0.67 9.25
CA HIS A 50 -1.85 0.78 10.17
C HIS A 50 -3.18 0.44 9.52
N SER A 51 -3.25 0.50 8.20
CA SER A 51 -4.44 0.10 7.45
C SER A 51 -3.99 -0.22 6.04
N VAL A 52 -4.58 -1.25 5.44
CA VAL A 52 -4.30 -1.62 4.05
C VAL A 52 -5.61 -1.69 3.29
N ILE A 53 -5.63 -1.02 2.14
CA ILE A 53 -6.72 -1.10 1.17
C ILE A 53 -6.21 -1.90 -0.03
N GLU A 54 -6.81 -3.06 -0.27
CA GLU A 54 -6.54 -3.84 -1.46
C GLU A 54 -7.59 -3.52 -2.52
N ALA A 55 -7.17 -2.93 -3.63
CA ALA A 55 -8.03 -2.58 -4.77
C ALA A 55 -7.54 -3.30 -6.05
N VAL A 56 -7.30 -4.61 -5.95
CA VAL A 56 -6.80 -5.46 -7.04
C VAL A 56 -7.76 -6.61 -7.30
N GLY A 57 -7.98 -6.94 -8.58
CA GLY A 57 -8.98 -7.95 -9.00
C GLY A 57 -8.46 -9.39 -9.09
N THR A 58 -7.29 -9.69 -8.54
CA THR A 58 -6.66 -11.03 -8.60
C THR A 58 -5.99 -11.31 -7.26
N HIS A 59 -5.90 -12.59 -6.84
CA HIS A 59 -5.32 -13.04 -5.55
C HIS A 59 -3.93 -12.45 -5.22
N LEU A 60 -3.89 -11.23 -4.68
CA LEU A 60 -2.72 -10.58 -4.09
C LEU A 60 -2.91 -10.38 -2.57
N PHE A 61 -4.01 -10.90 -2.02
CA PHE A 61 -4.39 -10.89 -0.60
C PHE A 61 -3.23 -11.23 0.35
N CYS A 62 -2.41 -12.24 0.00
CA CYS A 62 -1.27 -12.65 0.82
C CYS A 62 -0.23 -11.53 1.01
N ILE A 63 -0.07 -10.65 0.03
CA ILE A 63 0.92 -9.56 0.07
C ILE A 63 0.47 -8.47 1.05
N ALA A 64 -0.81 -8.13 1.04
CA ALA A 64 -1.37 -7.13 1.95
C ALA A 64 -1.22 -7.54 3.42
N MET A 65 -1.40 -8.83 3.72
CA MET A 65 -1.22 -9.36 5.08
C MET A 65 0.24 -9.27 5.58
N ASN A 66 1.23 -9.30 4.68
CA ASN A 66 2.65 -9.19 5.05
C ASN A 66 3.04 -7.79 5.51
N ILE A 67 2.27 -6.77 5.12
CA ILE A 67 2.52 -5.37 5.44
C ILE A 67 1.52 -4.82 6.45
N LEU A 68 0.54 -5.60 6.93
CA LEU A 68 -0.46 -5.16 7.89
C LEU A 68 -0.01 -5.44 9.33
N SER A 69 -0.14 -4.45 10.22
CA SER A 69 0.09 -4.65 11.66
C SER A 69 -0.95 -5.61 12.26
N LEU A 70 -0.55 -6.40 13.26
CA LEU A 70 -1.34 -7.53 13.79
C LEU A 70 -2.69 -7.14 14.43
N GLU A 71 -2.93 -5.85 14.70
CA GLU A 71 -4.17 -5.36 15.34
C GLU A 71 -5.03 -4.46 14.45
N GLU A 72 -4.79 -4.43 13.13
CA GLU A 72 -5.25 -3.33 12.29
C GLU A 72 -6.26 -3.68 11.20
N ARG A 73 -6.96 -2.64 10.72
CA ARG A 73 -8.07 -2.74 9.77
C ARG A 73 -7.58 -3.07 8.35
N PHE A 74 -8.12 -4.16 7.82
CA PHE A 74 -7.94 -4.58 6.43
C PHE A 74 -9.24 -4.38 5.65
N LEU A 75 -9.17 -3.68 4.52
CA LEU A 75 -10.31 -3.48 3.63
C LEU A 75 -9.95 -3.97 2.22
N CYS A 76 -10.61 -5.05 1.77
CA CYS A 76 -10.39 -5.63 0.46
C CYS A 76 -11.59 -5.33 -0.46
N PHE A 77 -11.30 -4.73 -1.62
CA PHE A 77 -12.25 -4.56 -2.71
C PHE A 77 -11.83 -5.51 -3.84
N THR A 78 -12.36 -6.73 -3.83
CA THR A 78 -12.28 -7.62 -4.99
C THR A 78 -13.38 -7.27 -5.98
N ARG A 79 -13.03 -7.24 -7.27
CA ARG A 79 -14.02 -7.26 -8.34
C ARG A 79 -14.61 -8.68 -8.37
N PHE A 80 -15.91 -8.82 -8.20
CA PHE A 80 -16.62 -10.07 -8.55
C PHE A 80 -16.43 -10.37 -10.05
#